data_AF-A0A3M1T0Q4-F1
#
_entry.id   AF-A0A3M1T0Q4-F1
#
_cell.length_a   1.000
_cell.length_b   1.000
_cell.length_c   1.000
_cell.angle_alpha   90.00
_cell.angle_beta   90.00
_cell.angle_gamma   90.00
#
_symmetry.space_group_name_H-M   'P 1'
#
loop_
_entity.id
_entity.type
_entity.pdbx_description
1 polymer ?
#
loop_
_entity_poly.entity_id
_entity_poly.type
_entity_poly.pdbx_seq_one_letter_code
_entity_poly.pdbx_strand_id
1 'polypeptide(L)'
;MVSMIVLLEKILVGLTVLSVLFVVGTVTFFTAFMPPRSGIPAVVEKSLEDTSDWLEQQRARWAPRSSAPRVRDFGVQVELAEPATPQPKPRNAAEKKEVARKARKEYWAGEEKIPPAEQVRGIPWLRKIPGVKYAKLKKVPEILYRRYQQSYEETMALAKQGGGHFVETDAGPAYEIKWLNDKSLLYRRLGLRPGDRVISVNGQPVGRSPAAGQALFEQLRNERNFSVLIERRKQQLVLSYTVGQ
;
A
#
# COMPACT_ATOMS: atom_id res chain seq x y z
N MET A 1 -13.99 10.80 31.96
CA MET A 1 -13.00 9.74 31.69
C MET A 1 -12.33 9.83 30.30
N VAL A 2 -12.46 10.95 29.56
CA VAL A 2 -11.84 11.12 28.23
C VAL A 2 -10.56 11.98 28.27
N SER A 3 -10.30 12.72 29.36
CA SER A 3 -9.13 13.60 29.46
C SER A 3 -7.78 12.89 29.68
N MET A 4 -7.75 11.65 30.17
CA MET A 4 -6.48 10.97 30.50
C MET A 4 -5.74 10.47 29.26
N ILE A 5 -6.47 10.05 28.21
CA ILE A 5 -5.89 9.50 26.98
C ILE A 5 -5.26 10.61 26.14
N VAL A 6 -5.92 11.78 26.05
CA VAL A 6 -5.38 12.96 25.32
C VAL A 6 -4.15 13.55 26.02
N LEU A 7 -4.06 13.44 27.35
CA LEU A 7 -2.89 13.88 28.11
C LEU A 7 -1.70 12.93 27.90
N LEU A 8 -1.94 11.62 27.87
CA LEU A 8 -0.90 10.60 27.66
C LEU A 8 -0.27 10.72 26.26
N GLU A 9 -1.09 10.97 25.23
CA GLU A 9 -0.63 11.16 23.85
C GLU A 9 0.25 12.40 23.69
N LYS A 10 -0.11 13.52 24.34
CA LYS A 10 0.71 14.75 24.34
C LYS A 10 2.02 14.58 25.10
N ILE A 11 2.04 13.79 26.17
CA ILE A 11 3.27 13.48 26.92
C ILE A 11 4.21 12.61 26.09
N LEU A 12 3.68 11.62 25.35
CA LEU A 12 4.48 10.73 24.50
C LEU A 12 5.11 11.48 23.31
N VAL A 13 4.36 12.39 22.69
CA VAL A 13 4.86 13.27 21.62
C VAL A 13 5.87 14.28 22.17
N GLY A 14 5.65 14.80 23.38
CA GLY A 14 6.61 15.67 24.06
C GLY A 14 7.95 14.98 24.35
N LEU A 15 7.92 13.74 24.84
CA LEU A 15 9.12 12.95 25.15
C LEU A 15 9.93 12.57 23.91
N THR A 16 9.28 12.26 22.79
CA THR A 16 9.98 11.93 21.54
C THR A 16 10.66 13.17 20.93
N VAL A 17 9.99 14.32 20.92
CA VAL A 17 10.61 15.59 20.48
C VAL A 17 11.78 15.99 21.40
N LEU A 18 11.63 15.81 22.71
CA LEU A 18 12.70 16.10 23.68
C LEU A 18 13.93 15.18 23.46
N SER A 19 13.71 13.91 23.14
CA SER A 19 14.81 12.96 22.87
C SER A 19 15.62 13.32 21.61
N VAL A 20 14.95 13.80 20.55
CA VAL A 20 15.62 14.24 19.32
C VAL A 20 16.39 15.53 19.57
N LEU A 21 15.83 16.48 20.32
CA LEU A 21 16.51 17.71 20.71
C LEU A 21 17.70 17.44 21.65
N PHE A 22 17.62 16.43 22.51
CA PHE A 22 18.73 16.05 23.37
C PHE A 22 19.89 15.42 22.57
N VAL A 23 19.59 14.60 21.55
CA VAL A 23 20.62 14.04 20.66
C VAL A 23 21.28 15.13 19.81
N VAL A 24 20.49 16.05 19.23
CA VAL A 24 21.04 17.19 18.47
C VAL A 24 21.83 18.14 19.38
N GLY A 25 21.32 18.42 20.58
CA GLY A 25 22.00 19.27 21.56
C GLY A 25 23.30 18.66 22.07
N THR A 26 23.36 17.36 22.32
CA THR A 26 24.59 16.66 22.72
C THR A 26 25.62 16.63 21.59
N VAL A 27 25.22 16.35 20.35
CA VAL A 27 26.13 16.45 19.19
C VAL A 27 26.69 17.87 19.05
N THR A 28 25.82 18.90 19.15
CA THR A 28 26.24 20.30 19.00
C THR A 28 27.16 20.75 20.15
N PHE A 29 26.86 20.35 21.39
CA PHE A 29 27.68 20.64 22.58
C PHE A 29 29.06 19.98 22.48
N PHE A 30 29.13 18.71 22.04
CA PHE A 30 30.40 18.02 21.82
C PHE A 30 31.21 18.66 20.68
N THR A 31 30.58 19.12 19.60
CA THR A 31 31.30 19.82 18.51
C THR A 31 31.77 21.23 18.87
N ALA A 32 31.05 21.94 19.75
CA ALA A 32 31.37 23.32 20.11
C ALA A 32 32.38 23.44 21.27
N PHE A 33 32.38 22.47 22.21
CA PHE A 33 33.19 22.54 23.43
C PHE A 33 34.31 21.51 23.52
N MET A 34 34.40 20.53 22.62
CA MET A 34 35.60 19.69 22.51
C MET A 34 36.48 20.17 21.35
N PRO A 35 37.76 20.51 21.59
CA PRO A 35 38.68 20.80 20.51
C PRO A 35 38.78 19.57 19.59
N PRO A 36 38.88 19.75 18.26
CA PRO A 36 39.00 18.66 17.32
C PRO A 36 40.28 17.87 17.64
N ARG A 37 40.14 16.76 18.35
CA ARG A 37 41.19 15.73 18.38
C ARG A 37 41.15 15.09 17.01
N SER A 38 42.11 15.47 16.17
CA SER A 38 42.35 14.88 14.85
C SER A 38 42.49 13.36 15.01
N GLY A 39 41.46 12.65 14.54
CA GLY A 39 41.36 11.20 14.60
C GLY A 39 39.94 10.80 14.95
N ILE A 40 39.10 10.58 13.94
CA ILE A 40 37.91 9.74 14.13
C ILE A 40 38.44 8.43 14.73
N PRO A 41 37.99 8.01 15.92
CA PRO A 41 38.47 6.77 16.50
C PRO A 41 38.21 5.66 15.48
N ALA A 42 39.20 4.84 15.16
CA ALA A 42 39.08 3.74 14.20
C ALA A 42 37.86 2.83 14.49
N VAL A 43 37.37 2.83 15.73
CA VAL A 43 36.14 2.16 16.16
C VAL A 43 34.86 2.72 15.51
N VAL A 44 34.76 4.04 15.31
CA VAL A 44 33.60 4.69 14.68
C VAL A 44 33.59 4.48 13.18
N GLU A 45 34.76 4.56 12.54
CA GLU A 45 34.93 4.27 11.11
C GLU A 45 34.58 2.80 10.82
N LYS A 46 35.09 1.88 11.65
CA LYS A 46 34.74 0.46 11.58
C LYS A 46 33.26 0.18 11.81
N SER A 47 32.60 0.91 12.73
CA SER A 47 31.16 0.76 12.98
C SER A 47 30.31 1.19 11.79
N LEU A 48 30.73 2.23 11.06
CA LEU A 48 30.04 2.70 9.86
C LEU A 48 30.25 1.73 8.69
N GLU A 49 31.46 1.19 8.51
CA GLU A 49 31.75 0.11 7.55
C GLU A 49 30.95 -1.15 7.86
N ASP A 50 30.98 -1.64 9.11
CA ASP A 50 30.25 -2.84 9.56
C ASP A 50 28.73 -2.69 9.35
N THR A 51 28.19 -1.49 9.54
CA THR A 51 26.75 -1.20 9.32
C THR A 51 26.40 -1.19 7.83
N SER A 52 27.27 -0.62 6.99
CA SER A 52 27.11 -0.63 5.53
C SER A 52 27.19 -2.05 4.98
N ASP A 53 28.18 -2.82 5.41
CA ASP A 53 28.39 -4.21 5.01
C ASP A 53 27.23 -5.11 5.46
N TRP A 54 26.71 -4.90 6.68
CA TRP A 54 25.53 -5.61 7.14
C TRP A 54 24.29 -5.29 6.29
N LEU A 55 24.08 -4.02 5.90
CA LEU A 55 22.97 -3.61 5.02
C LEU A 55 23.10 -4.19 3.61
N GLU A 56 24.30 -4.22 3.04
CA GLU A 56 24.56 -4.87 1.75
C GLU A 56 24.39 -6.38 1.83
N GLN A 57 24.82 -7.01 2.92
CA GLN A 57 24.65 -8.44 3.13
C GLN A 57 23.17 -8.81 3.31
N GLN A 58 22.36 -7.96 3.96
CA GLN A 58 20.91 -8.12 3.95
C GLN A 58 20.36 -7.97 2.53
N ARG A 59 20.70 -6.90 1.79
CA ARG A 59 20.25 -6.75 0.39
C ARG A 59 20.64 -7.95 -0.47
N ALA A 60 21.82 -8.54 -0.31
CA ALA A 60 22.26 -9.71 -1.05
C ALA A 60 21.53 -11.00 -0.64
N ARG A 61 21.19 -11.17 0.65
CA ARG A 61 20.35 -12.29 1.12
C ARG A 61 18.93 -12.22 0.59
N TRP A 62 18.39 -11.01 0.41
CA TRP A 62 17.03 -10.78 -0.07
C TRP A 62 16.95 -10.51 -1.57
N ALA A 63 18.09 -10.23 -2.23
CA ALA A 63 18.18 -10.14 -3.67
C ALA A 63 17.89 -11.53 -4.25
N PRO A 64 16.93 -11.66 -5.19
CA PRO A 64 16.62 -12.94 -5.77
C PRO A 64 17.86 -13.46 -6.48
N ARG A 65 18.40 -14.61 -6.03
CA ARG A 65 19.36 -15.40 -6.83
C ARG A 65 18.72 -15.56 -8.20
N SER A 66 19.37 -15.00 -9.22
CA SER A 66 18.90 -14.92 -10.60
C SER A 66 18.91 -16.28 -11.28
N SER A 67 18.10 -17.19 -10.76
CA SER A 67 17.50 -18.28 -11.50
C SER A 67 16.02 -17.97 -11.46
N ALA A 68 15.57 -17.00 -12.27
CA ALA A 68 14.17 -16.64 -12.36
C ALA A 68 13.39 -17.93 -12.64
N PRO A 69 12.62 -18.48 -11.67
CA PRO A 69 11.76 -19.58 -12.00
C PRO A 69 10.82 -19.03 -13.07
N ARG A 70 10.63 -19.77 -14.18
CA ARG A 70 9.48 -19.54 -15.04
C ARG A 70 8.28 -19.58 -14.11
N VAL A 71 7.78 -18.40 -13.75
CA VAL A 71 6.54 -18.26 -13.02
C VAL A 71 5.53 -18.87 -13.98
N ARG A 72 5.19 -20.14 -13.75
CA ARG A 72 3.93 -20.69 -14.27
C ARG A 72 2.92 -19.73 -13.70
N ASP A 73 2.42 -18.84 -14.56
CA ASP A 73 1.29 -17.97 -14.28
C ASP A 73 0.24 -18.93 -13.73
N PHE A 74 0.11 -18.99 -12.40
CA PHE A 74 -1.01 -19.64 -11.76
C PHE A 74 -2.19 -18.84 -12.25
N GLY A 75 -2.79 -19.32 -13.33
CA GLY A 75 -3.86 -18.67 -14.05
C GLY A 75 -4.95 -18.39 -13.04
N VAL A 76 -4.95 -17.19 -12.50
CA VAL A 76 -6.16 -16.58 -11.99
C VAL A 76 -7.02 -16.58 -13.24
N GLN A 77 -7.92 -17.56 -13.35
CA GLN A 77 -8.99 -17.51 -14.33
C GLN A 77 -9.75 -16.23 -14.02
N VAL A 78 -9.36 -15.16 -14.69
CA VAL A 78 -10.17 -13.97 -14.80
C VAL A 78 -11.31 -14.42 -15.67
N GLU A 79 -12.31 -15.03 -15.05
CA GLU A 79 -13.64 -15.09 -15.62
C GLU A 79 -14.05 -13.62 -15.68
N LEU A 80 -13.76 -13.00 -16.82
CA LEU A 80 -14.22 -11.65 -17.11
C LEU A 80 -15.74 -11.74 -16.97
N ALA A 81 -16.29 -10.99 -16.03
CA ALA A 81 -17.73 -10.74 -16.03
C ALA A 81 -18.11 -10.32 -17.45
N GLU A 82 -19.15 -10.96 -18.01
CA GLU A 82 -19.59 -10.74 -19.38
C GLU A 82 -19.64 -9.24 -19.68
N PRO A 83 -19.07 -8.81 -20.82
CA PRO A 83 -18.98 -7.40 -21.12
C PRO A 83 -20.40 -6.83 -21.16
N ALA A 84 -20.63 -5.81 -20.33
CA ALA A 84 -21.70 -4.86 -20.57
C ALA A 84 -21.60 -4.39 -22.03
N THR A 85 -22.74 -4.10 -22.65
CA THR A 85 -22.94 -3.58 -24.01
C THR A 85 -21.68 -2.87 -24.54
N PRO A 86 -21.13 -3.25 -25.70
CA PRO A 86 -19.83 -2.77 -26.17
C PRO A 86 -19.80 -1.24 -26.18
N GLN A 87 -19.14 -0.67 -25.17
CA GLN A 87 -19.01 0.78 -25.08
C GLN A 87 -17.94 1.25 -26.08
N PRO A 88 -18.14 2.45 -26.67
CA PRO A 88 -17.15 3.03 -27.57
C PRO A 88 -15.81 3.14 -26.85
N LYS A 89 -14.75 2.66 -27.50
CA LYS A 89 -13.38 2.86 -27.00
C LYS A 89 -13.12 4.38 -26.92
N PRO A 90 -12.48 4.87 -25.84
CA PRO A 90 -12.15 6.28 -25.72
C PRO A 90 -11.34 6.72 -26.93
N ARG A 91 -11.75 7.82 -27.55
CA ARG A 91 -11.23 8.30 -28.84
C ARG A 91 -9.91 9.05 -28.69
N ASN A 92 -9.65 9.63 -27.53
CA ASN A 92 -8.45 10.43 -27.28
C ASN A 92 -7.89 10.26 -25.85
N ALA A 93 -6.69 10.80 -25.63
CA ALA A 93 -5.99 10.70 -24.35
C ALA A 93 -6.69 11.44 -23.20
N ALA A 94 -7.41 12.53 -23.49
CA ALA A 94 -8.15 13.29 -22.48
C ALA A 94 -9.33 12.49 -21.93
N GLU A 95 -10.11 11.87 -22.82
CA GLU A 95 -11.22 10.97 -22.49
C GLU A 95 -10.73 9.77 -21.68
N LYS A 96 -9.59 9.18 -22.07
CA LYS A 96 -8.96 8.10 -21.29
C LYS A 96 -8.61 8.53 -19.87
N LYS A 97 -8.02 9.72 -19.68
CA LYS A 97 -7.71 10.28 -18.35
C LYS A 97 -8.97 10.56 -17.54
N GLU A 98 -10.02 11.07 -18.17
CA GLU A 98 -11.29 11.32 -17.49
C GLU A 98 -11.94 10.02 -17.02
N VAL A 99 -12.00 8.99 -17.86
CA VAL A 99 -12.48 7.65 -17.50
C VAL A 99 -11.65 7.09 -16.34
N ALA A 100 -10.33 7.20 -16.40
CA ALA A 100 -9.44 6.74 -15.34
C ALA A 100 -9.67 7.48 -14.01
N ARG A 101 -9.95 8.78 -14.05
CA ARG A 101 -10.25 9.62 -12.88
C ARG A 101 -11.63 9.31 -12.29
N LYS A 102 -12.64 9.10 -13.15
CA LYS A 102 -13.98 8.64 -12.74
C LYS A 102 -13.90 7.27 -12.08
N ALA A 103 -13.19 6.33 -12.71
CA ALA A 103 -12.96 4.99 -12.18
C ALA A 103 -12.34 5.00 -10.78
N ARG A 104 -11.45 5.94 -10.47
CA ARG A 104 -10.87 6.09 -9.13
C ARG A 104 -11.89 6.44 -8.04
N LYS A 105 -12.95 7.18 -8.36
CA LYS A 105 -13.94 7.65 -7.37
C LYS A 105 -15.21 6.82 -7.37
N GLU A 106 -15.72 6.48 -8.54
CA GLU A 106 -17.11 6.02 -8.72
C GLU A 106 -17.27 4.50 -8.66
N TYR A 107 -16.18 3.73 -8.74
CA TYR A 107 -16.25 2.27 -8.71
C TYR A 107 -16.73 1.72 -7.36
N TRP A 108 -16.53 2.47 -6.28
CA TRP A 108 -16.91 2.12 -4.92
C TRP A 108 -18.09 2.99 -4.49
N ALA A 109 -19.22 2.38 -4.17
CA ALA A 109 -20.41 3.10 -3.72
C ALA A 109 -20.59 3.08 -2.19
N GLY A 110 -19.77 2.33 -1.46
CA GLY A 110 -19.93 2.16 -0.02
C GLY A 110 -21.31 1.60 0.34
N GLU A 111 -22.09 2.36 1.10
CA GLU A 111 -23.46 2.02 1.52
C GLU A 111 -24.54 2.51 0.54
N GLU A 112 -24.17 3.26 -0.50
CA GLU A 112 -25.13 3.75 -1.51
C GLU A 112 -25.75 2.56 -2.27
N LYS A 113 -27.08 2.59 -2.43
CA LYS A 113 -27.80 1.57 -3.19
C LYS A 113 -27.52 1.73 -4.68
N ILE A 114 -26.64 0.88 -5.22
CA ILE A 114 -26.37 0.81 -6.66
C ILE A 114 -27.53 0.10 -7.37
N PRO A 115 -28.07 0.63 -8.48
CA PRO A 115 -29.04 -0.09 -9.31
C PRO A 115 -28.49 -1.45 -9.78
N PRO A 116 -29.25 -2.56 -9.77
CA PRO A 116 -28.76 -3.89 -10.14
C PRO A 116 -28.10 -3.97 -11.52
N ALA A 117 -28.55 -3.16 -12.48
CA ALA A 117 -27.95 -3.09 -13.82
C ALA A 117 -26.49 -2.57 -13.81
N GLU A 118 -26.19 -1.66 -12.88
CA GLU A 118 -24.89 -1.03 -12.69
C GLU A 118 -23.97 -1.81 -11.73
N GLN A 119 -24.50 -2.80 -10.99
CA GLN A 119 -23.73 -3.59 -10.03
C GLN A 119 -22.81 -4.60 -10.70
N VAL A 120 -21.57 -4.70 -10.23
CA VAL A 120 -20.67 -5.80 -10.62
C VAL A 120 -21.30 -7.13 -10.16
N ARG A 121 -21.35 -8.11 -11.07
CA ARG A 121 -22.00 -9.41 -10.81
C ARG A 121 -21.39 -10.08 -9.57
N GLY A 122 -22.22 -10.35 -8.56
CA GLY A 122 -21.82 -10.98 -7.30
C GLY A 122 -21.11 -10.05 -6.31
N ILE A 123 -21.01 -8.75 -6.59
CA ILE A 123 -20.34 -7.75 -5.74
C ILE A 123 -21.20 -6.47 -5.67
N PRO A 124 -22.26 -6.47 -4.85
CA PRO A 124 -23.31 -5.43 -4.91
C PRO A 124 -22.84 -4.04 -4.49
N TRP A 125 -21.70 -3.92 -3.82
CA TRP A 125 -21.10 -2.64 -3.38
C TRP A 125 -20.19 -1.99 -4.43
N LEU A 126 -20.04 -2.60 -5.61
CA LEU A 126 -19.23 -2.06 -6.70
C LEU A 126 -20.07 -1.66 -7.91
N ARG A 127 -19.80 -0.46 -8.43
CA ARG A 127 -20.39 0.06 -9.66
C ARG A 127 -19.53 -0.35 -10.86
N LYS A 128 -20.16 -0.77 -11.95
CA LYS A 128 -19.49 -1.04 -13.24
C LYS A 128 -19.03 0.28 -13.84
N ILE A 129 -17.72 0.40 -14.06
CA ILE A 129 -17.11 1.51 -14.76
C ILE A 129 -16.61 1.03 -16.12
N PRO A 130 -16.93 1.75 -17.21
CA PRO A 130 -16.45 1.41 -18.54
C PRO A 130 -14.93 1.28 -18.62
N GLY A 131 -14.45 0.21 -19.27
CA GLY A 131 -13.01 -0.04 -19.47
C GLY A 131 -12.27 -0.60 -18.25
N VAL A 132 -12.91 -0.68 -17.08
CA VAL A 132 -12.36 -1.27 -15.87
C VAL A 132 -12.71 -2.76 -15.83
N LYS A 133 -11.71 -3.61 -15.57
CA LYS A 133 -11.92 -5.04 -15.34
C LYS A 133 -12.18 -5.28 -13.85
N TYR A 134 -12.96 -6.31 -13.53
CA TYR A 134 -13.26 -6.70 -12.16
C TYR A 134 -12.80 -8.15 -11.93
N ALA A 135 -11.97 -8.36 -10.92
CA ALA A 135 -11.60 -9.70 -10.49
C ALA A 135 -12.73 -10.34 -9.67
N LYS A 136 -12.73 -11.68 -9.61
CA LYS A 136 -13.64 -12.43 -8.73
C LYS A 136 -13.47 -12.01 -7.27
N LEU A 137 -14.58 -11.95 -6.54
CA LEU A 137 -14.58 -11.72 -5.11
C LEU A 137 -13.79 -12.80 -4.38
N LYS A 138 -12.82 -12.38 -3.57
CA LYS A 138 -12.02 -13.27 -2.72
C LYS A 138 -12.41 -13.14 -1.26
N LYS A 139 -12.48 -14.26 -0.55
CA LYS A 139 -12.66 -14.24 0.91
C LYS A 139 -11.32 -14.07 1.60
N VAL A 140 -11.25 -13.11 2.51
CA VAL A 140 -10.12 -12.92 3.43
C VAL A 140 -10.49 -13.62 4.75
N PRO A 141 -9.62 -14.49 5.28
CA PRO A 141 -9.84 -15.11 6.59
C PRO A 141 -10.02 -14.07 7.70
N GLU A 142 -11.03 -14.26 8.55
CA GLU A 142 -11.33 -13.40 9.71
C GLU A 142 -10.09 -13.14 10.60
N ILE A 143 -9.20 -14.13 10.77
CA ILE A 143 -7.97 -13.94 11.56
C ILE A 143 -7.04 -12.87 11.00
N LEU A 144 -6.97 -12.72 9.66
CA LEU A 144 -6.16 -11.66 9.05
C LEU A 144 -6.83 -10.30 9.22
N TYR A 145 -8.16 -10.29 9.12
CA TYR A 145 -8.94 -9.09 9.35
C TYR A 145 -8.78 -8.58 10.79
N ARG A 146 -8.85 -9.46 11.79
CA ARG A 146 -8.62 -9.09 13.20
C ARG A 146 -7.24 -8.50 13.45
N ARG A 147 -6.19 -9.08 12.85
CA ARG A 147 -4.82 -8.52 12.93
C ARG A 147 -4.75 -7.12 12.32
N TYR A 148 -5.36 -6.95 11.15
CA TYR A 148 -5.48 -5.65 10.50
C TYR A 148 -6.21 -4.63 11.39
N GLN A 149 -7.29 -5.03 12.06
CA GLN A 149 -8.04 -4.14 12.97
C GLN A 149 -7.26 -3.69 14.20
N GLN A 150 -6.42 -4.57 14.75
CA GLN A 150 -5.80 -4.36 16.05
C GLN A 150 -4.61 -3.39 16.00
N SER A 151 -3.81 -3.41 14.93
CA SER A 151 -2.56 -2.64 14.90
C SER A 151 -2.19 -2.13 13.52
N TYR A 152 -2.01 -0.80 13.43
CA TYR A 152 -1.39 -0.16 12.27
C TYR A 152 0.05 -0.65 12.07
N GLU A 153 0.80 -0.89 13.15
CA GLU A 153 2.19 -1.35 13.07
C GLU A 153 2.29 -2.76 12.47
N GLU A 154 1.41 -3.68 12.85
CA GLU A 154 1.35 -5.03 12.25
C GLU A 154 0.98 -4.97 10.77
N THR A 155 0.03 -4.09 10.43
CA THR A 155 -0.35 -3.83 9.04
C THR A 155 0.85 -3.31 8.23
N MET A 156 1.61 -2.37 8.79
CA MET A 156 2.82 -1.85 8.17
C MET A 156 3.93 -2.91 8.09
N ALA A 157 4.03 -3.81 9.07
CA ALA A 157 4.96 -4.94 9.00
C ALA A 157 4.62 -5.91 7.85
N LEU A 158 3.34 -6.15 7.59
CA LEU A 158 2.89 -6.91 6.42
C LEU A 158 3.17 -6.16 5.11
N ALA A 159 2.94 -4.84 5.09
CA ALA A 159 3.23 -4.00 3.92
C ALA A 159 4.73 -4.03 3.55
N LYS A 160 5.62 -4.09 4.56
CA LYS A 160 7.08 -4.24 4.39
C LYS A 160 7.50 -5.58 3.74
N GLN A 161 6.60 -6.55 3.55
CA GLN A 161 6.86 -7.77 2.77
C GLN A 161 6.87 -7.52 1.25
N GLY A 162 6.59 -6.29 0.83
CA GLY A 162 6.85 -5.77 -0.50
C GLY A 162 7.51 -4.40 -0.41
N GLY A 163 7.96 -3.91 -1.56
CA GLY A 163 8.53 -2.58 -1.67
C GLY A 163 8.30 -2.00 -3.04
N GLY A 164 8.34 -0.67 -3.09
CA GLY A 164 7.87 0.09 -4.22
C GLY A 164 8.09 1.58 -4.02
N HIS A 165 7.48 2.36 -4.89
CA HIS A 165 7.61 3.82 -4.91
C HIS A 165 6.36 4.43 -5.54
N PHE A 166 6.11 5.71 -5.27
CA PHE A 166 4.99 6.42 -5.88
C PHE A 166 5.33 6.84 -7.32
N VAL A 167 4.36 6.66 -8.21
CA VAL A 167 4.42 7.04 -9.62
C VAL A 167 3.15 7.82 -10.00
N GLU A 168 3.23 8.64 -11.03
CA GLU A 168 2.05 9.28 -11.63
C GLU A 168 1.43 8.38 -12.70
N THR A 169 0.10 8.32 -12.72
CA THR A 169 -0.69 7.57 -13.71
C THR A 169 -1.77 8.46 -14.31
N ASP A 170 -2.47 7.98 -15.33
CA ASP A 170 -3.63 8.68 -15.90
C ASP A 170 -4.76 8.90 -14.85
N ALA A 171 -4.80 8.08 -13.79
CA ALA A 171 -5.75 8.21 -12.68
C ALA A 171 -5.21 9.06 -11.49
N GLY A 172 -3.98 9.56 -11.59
CA GLY A 172 -3.26 10.29 -10.55
C GLY A 172 -2.18 9.45 -9.84
N PRO A 173 -1.76 9.84 -8.62
CA PRO A 173 -0.73 9.15 -7.87
C PRO A 173 -1.10 7.69 -7.60
N ALA A 174 -0.14 6.79 -7.79
CA ALA A 174 -0.26 5.37 -7.49
C ALA A 174 1.01 4.84 -6.83
N TYR A 175 0.89 3.79 -6.03
CA TYR A 175 2.05 3.08 -5.48
C TYR A 175 2.41 1.90 -6.39
N GLU A 176 3.57 1.97 -7.06
CA GLU A 176 4.08 0.90 -7.91
C GLU A 176 4.86 -0.13 -7.08
N ILE A 177 4.38 -1.38 -7.09
CA ILE A 177 5.00 -2.51 -6.41
C ILE A 177 6.20 -2.97 -7.26
N LYS A 178 7.43 -2.69 -6.81
CA LYS A 178 8.65 -3.12 -7.51
C LYS A 178 8.99 -4.58 -7.21
N TRP A 179 8.82 -4.99 -5.97
CA TRP A 179 9.08 -6.35 -5.53
C TRP A 179 8.06 -6.76 -4.46
N LEU A 180 7.80 -8.05 -4.39
CA LEU A 180 6.87 -8.63 -3.42
C LEU A 180 7.35 -10.04 -3.09
N ASN A 181 7.41 -10.38 -1.80
CA ASN A 181 7.71 -11.73 -1.38
C ASN A 181 6.62 -12.70 -1.89
N ASP A 182 6.99 -13.72 -2.64
CA ASP A 182 6.07 -14.70 -3.27
C ASP A 182 5.37 -15.62 -2.26
N LYS A 183 5.88 -15.67 -1.03
CA LYS A 183 5.27 -16.33 0.13
C LYS A 183 4.37 -15.40 0.94
N SER A 184 4.38 -14.09 0.67
CA SER A 184 3.54 -13.12 1.39
C SER A 184 2.05 -13.33 1.15
N LEU A 185 1.25 -12.85 2.10
CA LEU A 185 -0.21 -12.81 1.98
C LEU A 185 -0.65 -11.87 0.84
N LEU A 186 0.06 -10.77 0.65
CA LEU A 186 -0.17 -9.82 -0.44
C LEU A 186 -0.08 -10.52 -1.81
N TYR A 187 0.94 -11.37 -2.01
CA TYR A 187 1.10 -12.10 -3.27
C TYR A 187 0.10 -13.25 -3.40
N ARG A 188 -0.01 -14.12 -2.40
CA ARG A 188 -0.76 -15.39 -2.50
C ARG A 188 -2.27 -15.21 -2.36
N ARG A 189 -2.70 -14.35 -1.43
CA ARG A 189 -4.12 -14.17 -1.10
C ARG A 189 -4.69 -12.98 -1.85
N LEU A 190 -4.06 -11.81 -1.73
CA LEU A 190 -4.56 -10.61 -2.41
C LEU A 190 -4.37 -10.72 -3.93
N GLY A 191 -3.31 -11.38 -4.39
CA GLY A 191 -3.04 -11.55 -5.82
C GLY A 191 -2.36 -10.32 -6.43
N LEU A 192 -1.75 -9.48 -5.60
CA LEU A 192 -0.85 -8.42 -6.03
C LEU A 192 0.41 -9.04 -6.65
N ARG A 193 0.98 -8.33 -7.62
CA ARG A 193 2.14 -8.74 -8.41
C ARG A 193 3.13 -7.58 -8.54
N PRO A 194 4.43 -7.87 -8.68
CA PRO A 194 5.38 -6.86 -9.14
C PRO A 194 4.91 -6.23 -10.45
N GLY A 195 5.03 -4.90 -10.55
CA GLY A 195 4.54 -4.08 -11.65
C GLY A 195 3.09 -3.61 -11.52
N ASP A 196 2.35 -4.06 -10.50
CA ASP A 196 1.05 -3.46 -10.19
C ASP A 196 1.21 -2.05 -9.63
N ARG A 197 0.32 -1.15 -10.04
CA ARG A 197 0.23 0.21 -9.53
C ARG A 197 -1.08 0.37 -8.76
N VAL A 198 -0.99 0.51 -7.45
CA VAL A 198 -2.17 0.66 -6.58
C VAL A 198 -2.62 2.12 -6.61
N ILE A 199 -3.82 2.37 -7.14
CA ILE A 199 -4.36 3.73 -7.36
C ILE A 199 -5.24 4.15 -6.19
N SER A 200 -6.18 3.28 -5.78
CA SER A 200 -7.12 3.57 -4.70
C SER A 200 -7.59 2.31 -3.99
N VAL A 201 -8.08 2.49 -2.76
CA VAL A 201 -8.73 1.47 -1.94
C VAL A 201 -10.09 2.01 -1.52
N ASN A 202 -11.18 1.31 -1.83
CA ASN A 202 -12.56 1.74 -1.58
C ASN A 202 -12.85 3.18 -2.04
N GLY A 203 -12.41 3.53 -3.25
CA GLY A 203 -12.57 4.89 -3.80
C GLY A 203 -11.59 5.93 -3.24
N GLN A 204 -10.90 5.61 -2.14
CA GLN A 204 -9.94 6.51 -1.49
C GLN A 204 -8.56 6.38 -2.12
N PRO A 205 -7.91 7.48 -2.49
CA PRO A 205 -6.60 7.41 -3.11
C PRO A 205 -5.50 6.97 -2.16
N VAL A 206 -4.52 6.24 -2.70
CA VAL A 206 -3.30 5.95 -1.95
C VAL A 206 -2.47 7.24 -1.85
N GLY A 207 -2.31 7.75 -0.64
CA GLY A 207 -1.54 8.98 -0.39
C GLY A 207 -0.04 8.74 -0.31
N ARG A 208 0.76 9.78 -0.62
CA ARG A 208 2.24 9.72 -0.62
C ARG A 208 2.90 9.86 0.75
N SER A 209 2.14 10.31 1.76
CA SER A 209 2.66 10.57 3.10
C SER A 209 2.27 9.45 4.07
N PRO A 210 3.09 9.21 5.12
CA PRO A 210 2.74 8.30 6.20
C PRO A 210 1.39 8.63 6.86
N ALA A 211 1.09 9.92 7.05
CA ALA A 211 -0.17 10.38 7.62
C ALA A 211 -1.38 10.01 6.74
N ALA A 212 -1.25 10.09 5.41
CA ALA A 212 -2.31 9.65 4.51
C ALA A 212 -2.50 8.13 4.54
N GLY A 213 -1.42 7.36 4.69
CA GLY A 213 -1.48 5.91 4.92
C GLY A 213 -2.22 5.55 6.21
N GLN A 214 -1.93 6.27 7.30
CA GLN A 214 -2.61 6.09 8.58
C GLN A 214 -4.08 6.48 8.51
N ALA A 215 -4.42 7.61 7.89
CA ALA A 215 -5.81 8.02 7.69
C ALA A 215 -6.61 6.99 6.88
N LEU A 216 -6.01 6.47 5.81
CA LEU A 216 -6.59 5.40 5.01
C LEU A 216 -6.81 4.13 5.83
N PHE A 217 -5.83 3.75 6.67
CA PHE A 217 -5.96 2.62 7.58
C PHE A 217 -7.12 2.80 8.57
N GLU A 218 -7.18 3.94 9.26
CA GLU A 218 -8.21 4.25 10.25
C GLU A 218 -9.61 4.22 9.65
N GLN A 219 -9.76 4.71 8.43
CA GLN A 219 -11.02 4.66 7.70
C GLN A 219 -11.42 3.22 7.34
N LEU A 220 -10.45 2.39 6.93
CA LEU A 220 -10.73 1.07 6.37
C LEU A 220 -10.73 -0.06 7.41
N ARG A 221 -10.20 0.13 8.62
CA ARG A 221 -10.08 -0.95 9.61
C ARG A 221 -11.41 -1.58 9.99
N ASN A 222 -12.52 -0.84 9.91
CA ASN A 222 -13.84 -1.37 10.27
C ASN A 222 -14.63 -1.89 9.05
N GLU A 223 -14.07 -1.76 7.84
CA GLU A 223 -14.73 -2.21 6.62
C GLU A 223 -14.63 -3.72 6.47
N ARG A 224 -15.74 -4.38 6.16
CA ARG A 224 -15.73 -5.83 5.85
C ARG A 224 -15.59 -6.12 4.37
N ASN A 225 -15.79 -5.11 3.53
CA ASN A 225 -15.70 -5.21 2.09
C ASN A 225 -14.58 -4.29 1.61
N PHE A 226 -13.69 -4.83 0.80
CA PHE A 226 -12.55 -4.08 0.28
C PHE A 226 -12.50 -4.19 -1.24
N SER A 227 -12.02 -3.14 -1.87
CA SER A 227 -11.83 -3.06 -3.29
C SER A 227 -10.60 -2.22 -3.60
N VAL A 228 -9.66 -2.80 -4.33
CA VAL A 228 -8.39 -2.16 -4.66
C VAL A 228 -8.37 -1.94 -6.16
N LEU A 229 -8.42 -0.67 -6.57
CA LEU A 229 -8.20 -0.30 -7.96
C LEU A 229 -6.71 -0.28 -8.23
N ILE A 230 -6.27 -1.11 -9.18
CA ILE A 230 -4.90 -1.17 -9.65
C ILE A 230 -4.82 -0.90 -11.15
N GLU A 231 -3.66 -0.45 -11.61
CA GLU A 231 -3.26 -0.56 -13.01
C GLU A 231 -2.26 -1.71 -13.15
N ARG A 232 -2.59 -2.68 -14.00
CA ARG A 232 -1.73 -3.82 -14.35
C ARG A 232 -1.59 -3.87 -15.86
N ARG A 233 -0.35 -3.80 -16.37
CA ARG A 233 -0.06 -3.80 -17.82
C ARG A 233 -0.89 -2.75 -18.60
N LYS A 234 -0.99 -1.52 -18.05
CA LYS A 234 -1.78 -0.39 -18.61
C LYS A 234 -3.31 -0.60 -18.66
N GLN A 235 -3.83 -1.63 -17.98
CA GLN A 235 -5.26 -1.87 -17.83
C GLN A 235 -5.67 -1.64 -16.37
N GLN A 236 -6.76 -0.92 -16.16
CA GLN A 236 -7.37 -0.82 -14.82
C GLN A 236 -8.11 -2.10 -14.45
N LEU A 237 -7.86 -2.57 -13.23
CA LEU A 237 -8.42 -3.77 -12.64
C LEU A 237 -8.82 -3.49 -11.20
N VAL A 238 -10.04 -3.86 -10.81
CA VAL A 238 -10.49 -3.84 -9.42
C VAL A 238 -10.33 -5.24 -8.83
N LEU A 239 -9.56 -5.33 -7.76
CA LEU A 239 -9.47 -6.53 -6.93
C LEU A 239 -10.45 -6.40 -5.76
N SER A 240 -11.33 -7.38 -5.59
CA SER A 240 -12.41 -7.31 -4.60
C SER A 240 -12.25 -8.37 -3.52
N TYR A 241 -12.46 -7.96 -2.28
CA TYR A 241 -12.31 -8.81 -1.10
C TYR A 241 -13.50 -8.62 -0.16
N THR A 242 -13.86 -9.70 0.53
CA THR A 242 -14.79 -9.65 1.65
C THR A 242 -14.23 -10.48 2.80
N VAL A 243 -14.47 -10.04 4.03
CA VAL A 243 -14.10 -10.81 5.21
C VAL A 243 -15.07 -11.99 5.33
N GLY A 244 -14.53 -13.21 5.23
CA GLY A 244 -15.33 -14.42 5.40
C GLY A 244 -15.58 -14.69 6.88
N GLN A 245 -16.82 -15.06 7.22
CA GLN A 245 -17.14 -15.73 8.49
C GLN A 245 -16.44 -17.09 8.55
#